data_AF-A0A0R2FKF3-F1
#
_entry.id   AF-A0A0R2FKF3-F1
#
_cell.length_a   1.000
_cell.length_b   1.000
_cell.length_c   1.000
_cell.angle_alpha   90.00
_cell.angle_beta   90.00
_cell.angle_gamma   90.00
#
_symmetry.space_group_name_H-M   'P 1'
#
loop_
_entity.id
_entity.type
_entity.pdbx_description
1 polymer ?
#
loop_
_entity_poly.entity_id
_entity_poly.type
_entity_poly.pdbx_seq_one_letter_code
_entity_poly.pdbx_strand_id
1 'polypeptide(L)'
;MIIYKHIRKWQRVYVILLFFILAIITTVPAFLGDYFKVTYDGGVHLTRWEAVYQALKHGKLPVLVNFIGFQGISNAYTGLYPWVTSLLFILPRFIFTANPIAALFCGFVLLNFLTQIAAYFMMREFTASKLINLVGVCFYQFSAYHMGIMFARNAMGEAIAYAILPVVLTGCLRIWRRERWGGLVLGAGMGALINTHILSVLIVCTLLTIAEVVRVFTRKINLGELHLFCMAVGIAVLTSLYTIVNILTLYMNNRNINTPGHGLSPVGGWQVLQALFANSIEDTPIIFNIGLVETGMLIFLGIMMLVKHSGNWRFWTMIALGIFFCTLSWLPLQKSIFVNSFFGNIQFLGRMLAFVSLFLAVSVTVFFEENKVLDNNKIVLSVLLIPLVLMSISAVYSYHITKNDDPTRYYISTSKEYKKLVNKQATGGDYIINYSQVKGKVSTVANLKKIEKYNSLSFDFNNTSQNKKERNFLLVIYKGLSYHISVNHKKVNASAPIFRTILKPGINHIKISMAAGIREYLTFSIMLLSNIIVFYILLFRGKGIRICGKKEFFKKQH
;
A
#
# COMPACT_ATOMS: atom_id res chain seq x y z
N MET A 1 2.17 -43.52 11.70
CA MET A 1 1.98 -42.55 10.60
C MET A 1 0.86 -41.53 10.85
N ILE A 2 -0.27 -41.92 11.46
CA ILE A 2 -1.40 -41.01 11.79
C ILE A 2 -1.01 -39.95 12.84
N ILE A 3 -0.34 -40.35 13.92
CA ILE A 3 0.14 -39.46 14.99
C ILE A 3 1.08 -38.36 14.43
N TYR A 4 2.01 -38.72 13.54
CA TYR A 4 2.93 -37.77 12.90
C TYR A 4 2.22 -36.77 11.98
N LYS A 5 1.20 -37.20 11.23
CA LYS A 5 0.32 -36.30 10.46
C LYS A 5 -0.48 -35.37 11.38
N HIS A 6 -0.92 -35.87 12.53
CA HIS A 6 -1.67 -35.09 13.51
C HIS A 6 -0.78 -34.00 14.15
N ILE A 7 0.42 -34.34 14.62
CA ILE A 7 1.40 -33.40 15.17
C ILE A 7 1.75 -32.29 14.17
N ARG A 8 1.96 -32.63 12.89
CA ARG A 8 2.28 -31.64 11.84
C ARG A 8 1.10 -30.71 11.52
N LYS A 9 -0.15 -31.17 11.70
CA LYS A 9 -1.37 -30.35 11.56
C LYS A 9 -1.47 -29.34 12.71
N TRP A 10 -1.36 -29.80 13.95
CA TRP A 10 -1.43 -28.94 15.14
C TRP A 10 -0.33 -27.88 15.16
N GLN A 11 0.89 -28.22 14.75
CA GLN A 11 1.98 -27.26 14.60
C GLN A 11 1.71 -26.13 13.60
N ARG A 12 0.91 -26.36 12.55
CA ARG A 12 0.51 -25.28 11.62
C ARG A 12 -0.52 -24.36 12.26
N VAL A 13 -1.45 -24.95 13.02
CA VAL A 13 -2.48 -24.19 13.76
C VAL A 13 -1.81 -23.27 14.78
N TYR A 14 -0.82 -23.74 15.54
CA TYR A 14 -0.10 -22.90 16.51
C TYR A 14 0.62 -21.71 15.86
N VAL A 15 1.28 -21.89 14.71
CA VAL A 15 1.93 -20.77 14.00
C VAL A 15 0.91 -19.76 13.50
N ILE A 16 -0.22 -20.21 12.96
CA ILE A 16 -1.31 -19.33 12.52
C ILE A 16 -1.88 -18.55 13.70
N LEU A 17 -2.15 -19.22 14.83
CA LEU A 17 -2.66 -18.58 16.03
C LEU A 17 -1.67 -17.55 16.58
N LEU A 18 -0.37 -17.89 16.61
CA LEU A 18 0.68 -16.97 17.01
C LEU A 18 0.68 -15.71 16.15
N PHE A 19 0.61 -15.83 14.81
CA PHE A 19 0.56 -14.66 13.94
C PHE A 19 -0.68 -13.81 14.15
N PHE A 20 -1.82 -14.44 14.45
CA PHE A 20 -3.03 -13.71 14.78
C PHE A 20 -2.89 -12.93 16.09
N ILE A 21 -2.31 -13.55 17.13
CA ILE A 21 -2.02 -12.89 18.41
C ILE A 21 -1.03 -11.73 18.20
N LEU A 22 0.06 -11.95 17.48
CA LEU A 22 1.05 -10.90 17.18
C LEU A 22 0.44 -9.75 16.36
N ALA A 23 -0.49 -10.05 15.44
CA ALA A 23 -1.21 -9.03 14.69
C ALA A 23 -2.09 -8.15 15.60
N ILE A 24 -2.76 -8.74 16.59
CA ILE A 24 -3.51 -8.01 17.61
C ILE A 24 -2.56 -7.17 18.46
N ILE A 25 -1.49 -7.77 18.99
CA ILE A 25 -0.49 -7.09 19.82
C ILE A 25 0.13 -5.89 19.09
N THR A 26 0.37 -6.01 17.78
CA THR A 26 0.90 -4.91 16.95
C THR A 26 -0.13 -3.78 16.80
N THR A 27 -1.43 -4.10 16.77
CA THR A 27 -2.50 -3.15 16.44
C THR A 27 -3.05 -2.41 17.65
N VAL A 28 -3.20 -3.10 18.79
CA VAL A 28 -3.77 -2.56 20.04
C VAL A 28 -3.17 -1.22 20.46
N PRO A 29 -1.83 -1.00 20.43
CA PRO A 29 -1.21 0.23 20.91
C PRO A 29 -1.75 1.50 20.24
N ALA A 30 -2.17 1.42 18.97
CA ALA A 30 -2.74 2.54 18.23
C ALA A 30 -4.16 2.94 18.69
N PHE A 31 -4.80 2.12 19.54
CA PHE A 31 -6.18 2.33 19.98
C PHE A 31 -6.30 2.46 21.51
N LEU A 32 -5.19 2.39 22.26
CA LEU A 32 -5.20 2.46 23.73
C LEU A 32 -5.54 3.85 24.28
N GLY A 33 -5.41 4.92 23.48
CA GLY A 33 -5.69 6.29 23.91
C GLY A 33 -7.17 6.70 23.90
N ASP A 34 -8.11 5.76 23.72
CA ASP A 34 -9.55 5.96 23.46
C ASP A 34 -9.91 6.57 22.09
N TYR A 35 -8.93 6.77 21.22
CA TYR A 35 -9.11 7.24 19.85
C TYR A 35 -8.05 6.64 18.94
N PHE A 36 -8.32 6.68 17.64
CA PHE A 36 -7.32 6.46 16.60
C PHE A 36 -6.90 7.82 16.02
N LYS A 37 -5.59 8.09 15.99
CA LYS A 37 -5.03 9.29 15.38
C LYS A 37 -4.91 9.07 13.87
N VAL A 38 -5.49 9.98 13.09
CA VAL A 38 -5.53 9.92 11.63
C VAL A 38 -4.79 11.11 11.04
N THR A 39 -3.96 10.86 10.03
CA THR A 39 -3.24 11.89 9.28
C THR A 39 -4.03 12.42 8.08
N TYR A 40 -3.42 13.34 7.33
CA TYR A 40 -3.90 13.73 6.01
C TYR A 40 -4.13 12.53 5.07
N ASP A 41 -3.10 11.69 4.86
CA ASP A 41 -3.19 10.48 4.01
C ASP A 41 -4.28 9.53 4.51
N GLY A 42 -4.35 9.33 5.83
CA GLY A 42 -5.38 8.50 6.46
C GLY A 42 -6.78 9.01 6.17
N GLY A 43 -7.01 10.33 6.28
CA GLY A 43 -8.30 10.95 5.94
C GLY A 43 -8.72 10.68 4.49
N VAL A 44 -7.78 10.81 3.54
CA VAL A 44 -8.03 10.50 2.12
C VAL A 44 -8.42 9.04 1.93
N HIS A 45 -7.70 8.10 2.54
CA HIS A 45 -8.00 6.66 2.44
C HIS A 45 -9.37 6.31 3.03
N LEU A 46 -9.69 6.80 4.23
CA LEU A 46 -10.97 6.54 4.90
C LEU A 46 -12.15 7.08 4.09
N THR A 47 -12.04 8.30 3.53
CA THR A 47 -13.07 8.87 2.65
C THR A 47 -13.30 8.01 1.42
N ARG A 48 -12.23 7.57 0.76
CA ARG A 48 -12.32 6.70 -0.43
C ARG A 48 -12.97 5.37 -0.11
N TRP A 49 -12.59 4.74 1.00
CA TRP A 49 -13.14 3.46 1.43
C TRP A 49 -14.62 3.57 1.80
N GLU A 50 -15.05 4.65 2.45
CA GLU A 50 -16.47 4.87 2.73
C GLU A 50 -17.26 5.02 1.41
N ALA A 51 -16.71 5.71 0.39
CA ALA A 51 -17.36 5.78 -0.92
C ALA A 51 -17.51 4.40 -1.59
N VAL A 52 -16.50 3.54 -1.50
CA VAL A 52 -16.56 2.18 -2.02
C VAL A 52 -17.53 1.31 -1.22
N TYR A 53 -17.46 1.35 0.11
CA TYR A 53 -18.37 0.66 1.01
C TYR A 53 -19.83 1.00 0.69
N GLN A 54 -20.16 2.28 0.57
CA GLN A 54 -21.52 2.72 0.28
C GLN A 54 -21.98 2.25 -1.11
N ALA A 55 -21.12 2.27 -2.13
CA ALA A 55 -21.49 1.74 -3.45
C ALA A 55 -21.80 0.23 -3.38
N LEU A 56 -20.92 -0.55 -2.75
CA LEU A 56 -21.07 -2.00 -2.61
C LEU A 56 -22.30 -2.37 -1.78
N LYS A 57 -22.59 -1.61 -0.72
CA LYS A 57 -23.80 -1.77 0.10
C LYS A 57 -25.09 -1.60 -0.71
N HIS A 58 -25.07 -0.79 -1.77
CA HIS A 58 -26.21 -0.63 -2.69
C HIS A 58 -26.18 -1.60 -3.88
N GLY A 59 -25.32 -2.63 -3.86
CA GLY A 59 -25.20 -3.61 -4.94
C GLY A 59 -24.64 -3.02 -6.24
N LYS A 60 -23.88 -1.91 -6.16
CA LYS A 60 -23.29 -1.24 -7.32
C LYS A 60 -21.77 -1.25 -7.22
N LEU A 61 -21.10 -1.30 -8.38
CA LEU A 61 -19.67 -1.05 -8.45
C LEU A 61 -19.41 0.44 -8.14
N PRO A 62 -18.35 0.79 -7.40
CA PRO A 62 -18.07 2.18 -7.09
C PRO A 62 -17.78 2.98 -8.35
N VAL A 63 -18.31 4.19 -8.38
CA VAL A 63 -18.08 5.13 -9.46
C VAL A 63 -16.64 5.64 -9.41
N LEU A 64 -16.03 5.91 -10.57
CA LEU A 64 -14.61 6.29 -10.67
C LEU A 64 -14.30 7.68 -10.10
N VAL A 65 -15.32 8.51 -9.88
CA VAL A 65 -15.22 9.87 -9.34
C VAL A 65 -15.95 9.94 -8.02
N ASN A 66 -15.24 10.39 -6.99
CA ASN A 66 -15.74 10.55 -5.64
C ASN A 66 -16.67 11.77 -5.55
N PHE A 67 -17.86 11.54 -5.01
CA PHE A 67 -18.83 12.58 -4.63
C PHE A 67 -18.99 12.74 -3.11
N ILE A 68 -18.37 11.83 -2.35
CA ILE A 68 -18.29 11.87 -0.89
C ILE A 68 -16.95 12.48 -0.50
N GLY A 69 -16.97 13.42 0.45
CA GLY A 69 -15.78 14.01 1.04
C GLY A 69 -15.07 15.03 0.16
N PHE A 70 -13.77 15.26 0.40
CA PHE A 70 -12.93 16.22 -0.33
C PHE A 70 -13.54 17.63 -0.42
N GLN A 71 -14.21 18.05 0.64
CA GLN A 71 -14.96 19.31 0.70
C GLN A 71 -15.99 19.48 -0.44
N GLY A 72 -16.45 18.39 -1.07
CA GLY A 72 -17.47 18.43 -2.14
C GLY A 72 -16.89 18.78 -3.50
N ILE A 73 -15.56 18.78 -3.62
CA ILE A 73 -14.86 18.86 -4.90
C ILE A 73 -14.79 17.44 -5.47
N SER A 74 -15.34 17.24 -6.67
CA SER A 74 -15.30 15.94 -7.32
C SER A 74 -13.88 15.57 -7.73
N ASN A 75 -13.45 14.35 -7.41
CA ASN A 75 -12.09 13.91 -7.63
C ASN A 75 -12.04 12.44 -8.07
N ALA A 76 -11.10 12.06 -8.94
CA ALA A 76 -11.02 10.71 -9.51
C ALA A 76 -10.21 9.71 -8.67
N TYR A 77 -10.14 9.90 -7.35
CA TYR A 77 -9.39 9.02 -6.45
C TYR A 77 -9.78 7.53 -6.57
N THR A 78 -11.07 7.20 -6.67
CA THR A 78 -11.51 5.80 -6.83
C THR A 78 -11.06 5.18 -8.15
N GLY A 79 -10.99 5.98 -9.22
CA GLY A 79 -10.59 5.52 -10.55
C GLY A 79 -9.09 5.49 -10.80
N LEU A 80 -8.33 6.38 -10.14
CA LEU A 80 -6.87 6.53 -10.34
C LEU A 80 -6.03 5.93 -9.22
N TYR A 81 -6.61 5.74 -8.03
CA TYR A 81 -5.95 5.08 -6.92
C TYR A 81 -6.69 3.75 -6.63
N PRO A 82 -6.00 2.60 -6.77
CA PRO A 82 -6.61 1.29 -6.59
C PRO A 82 -7.28 1.09 -5.21
N TRP A 83 -8.34 0.27 -5.16
CA TRP A 83 -9.08 -0.04 -3.93
C TRP A 83 -9.36 -1.53 -3.72
N VAL A 84 -9.05 -2.39 -4.71
CA VAL A 84 -9.41 -3.81 -4.69
C VAL A 84 -8.73 -4.53 -3.52
N THR A 85 -7.44 -4.30 -3.27
CA THR A 85 -6.78 -4.89 -2.09
C THR A 85 -7.19 -4.21 -0.78
N SER A 86 -7.66 -2.95 -0.85
CA SER A 86 -8.25 -2.29 0.31
C SER A 86 -9.57 -2.92 0.77
N LEU A 87 -10.11 -3.92 0.05
CA LEU A 87 -11.23 -4.72 0.54
C LEU A 87 -10.97 -5.31 1.94
N LEU A 88 -9.71 -5.53 2.32
CA LEU A 88 -9.36 -5.96 3.67
C LEU A 88 -9.79 -4.96 4.77
N PHE A 89 -9.89 -3.67 4.46
CA PHE A 89 -10.40 -2.62 5.35
C PHE A 89 -11.88 -2.30 5.10
N ILE A 90 -12.37 -2.52 3.88
CA ILE A 90 -13.77 -2.21 3.49
C ILE A 90 -14.73 -3.32 3.92
N LEU A 91 -14.36 -4.60 3.83
CA LEU A 91 -15.25 -5.71 4.19
C LEU A 91 -15.62 -5.74 5.68
N PRO A 92 -14.70 -5.49 6.65
CA PRO A 92 -15.07 -5.39 8.06
C PRO A 92 -16.16 -4.35 8.35
N ARG A 93 -16.30 -3.32 7.50
CA ARG A 93 -17.33 -2.27 7.63
C ARG A 93 -18.76 -2.81 7.51
N PHE A 94 -18.96 -3.92 6.82
CA PHE A 94 -20.25 -4.62 6.71
C PHE A 94 -20.62 -5.36 8.01
N ILE A 95 -19.62 -5.91 8.70
CA ILE A 95 -19.81 -6.60 9.99
C ILE A 95 -20.03 -5.54 11.08
N PHE A 96 -19.14 -4.55 11.17
CA PHE A 96 -19.20 -3.49 12.17
C PHE A 96 -19.95 -2.26 11.62
N THR A 97 -21.21 -2.47 11.20
CA THR A 97 -21.97 -1.42 10.49
C THR A 97 -22.15 -0.13 11.31
N ALA A 98 -22.32 -0.25 12.63
CA ALA A 98 -22.47 0.88 13.54
C ALA A 98 -21.13 1.43 14.08
N ASN A 99 -20.05 0.64 14.01
CA ASN A 99 -18.75 0.95 14.61
C ASN A 99 -17.62 0.92 13.57
N PRO A 100 -17.40 2.01 12.81
CA PRO A 100 -16.34 2.08 11.81
C PRO A 100 -14.93 2.00 12.42
N ILE A 101 -14.77 2.31 13.70
CA ILE A 101 -13.47 2.21 14.40
C ILE A 101 -13.11 0.73 14.61
N ALA A 102 -14.07 -0.10 15.01
CA ALA A 102 -13.88 -1.55 15.10
C ALA A 102 -13.60 -2.18 13.72
N ALA A 103 -14.24 -1.69 12.65
CA ALA A 103 -13.92 -2.11 11.29
C ALA A 103 -12.46 -1.77 10.92
N LEU A 104 -12.00 -0.57 11.26
CA LEU A 104 -10.63 -0.14 11.02
C LEU A 104 -9.62 -0.99 11.81
N PHE A 105 -9.87 -1.21 13.11
CA PHE A 105 -9.07 -2.10 13.94
C PHE A 105 -8.95 -3.51 13.33
N CYS A 106 -10.10 -4.09 12.92
CA CYS A 106 -10.13 -5.39 12.27
C CYS A 106 -9.31 -5.41 10.97
N GLY A 107 -9.40 -4.36 10.15
CA GLY A 107 -8.59 -4.22 8.94
C GLY A 107 -7.08 -4.20 9.23
N PHE A 108 -6.64 -3.49 10.27
CA PHE A 108 -5.23 -3.48 10.67
C PHE A 108 -4.74 -4.85 11.18
N VAL A 109 -5.56 -5.55 11.97
CA VAL A 109 -5.25 -6.92 12.40
C VAL A 109 -5.13 -7.85 11.20
N LEU A 110 -6.05 -7.78 10.24
CA LEU A 110 -6.00 -8.58 9.02
C LEU A 110 -4.76 -8.27 8.18
N LEU A 111 -4.39 -7.00 8.03
CA LEU A 111 -3.19 -6.60 7.30
C LEU A 111 -1.93 -7.19 7.96
N ASN A 112 -1.75 -6.97 9.26
CA ASN A 112 -0.61 -7.50 10.01
C ASN A 112 -0.54 -9.03 9.96
N PHE A 113 -1.68 -9.71 10.03
CA PHE A 113 -1.75 -11.16 9.92
C PHE A 113 -1.32 -11.65 8.53
N LEU A 114 -1.78 -10.99 7.46
CA LEU A 114 -1.38 -11.32 6.10
C LEU A 114 0.11 -11.01 5.84
N THR A 115 0.64 -9.90 6.37
CA THR A 115 2.07 -9.55 6.31
C THR A 115 2.92 -10.68 6.91
N GLN A 116 2.56 -11.17 8.10
CA GLN A 116 3.29 -12.25 8.76
C GLN A 116 3.20 -13.57 8.01
N ILE A 117 2.03 -13.92 7.46
CA ILE A 117 1.87 -15.12 6.63
C ILE A 117 2.74 -15.03 5.37
N ALA A 118 2.71 -13.90 4.66
CA ALA A 118 3.49 -13.69 3.46
C ALA A 118 4.99 -13.77 3.74
N ALA A 119 5.46 -13.10 4.79
CA ALA A 119 6.84 -13.16 5.25
C ALA A 119 7.26 -14.57 5.64
N TYR A 120 6.40 -15.32 6.35
CA TYR A 120 6.69 -16.70 6.74
C TYR A 120 6.87 -17.62 5.53
N PHE A 121 6.03 -17.46 4.50
CA PHE A 121 6.19 -18.23 3.25
C PHE A 121 7.48 -17.89 2.54
N MET A 122 7.88 -16.62 2.53
CA MET A 122 9.15 -16.19 1.95
C MET A 122 10.35 -16.76 2.71
N MET A 123 10.38 -16.71 4.05
CA MET A 123 11.51 -17.22 4.83
C MET A 123 11.73 -18.73 4.64
N ARG A 124 10.64 -19.47 4.39
CA ARG A 124 10.70 -20.92 4.10
C ARG A 124 11.38 -21.26 2.77
N GLU A 125 11.62 -20.28 1.91
CA GLU A 125 12.46 -20.44 0.71
C GLU A 125 13.95 -20.55 1.04
N PHE A 126 14.34 -20.21 2.28
CA PHE A 126 15.74 -20.19 2.74
C PHE A 126 16.03 -21.24 3.80
N THR A 127 15.09 -21.52 4.71
CA THR A 127 15.29 -22.49 5.80
C THR A 127 14.05 -23.34 6.09
N ALA A 128 14.28 -24.60 6.49
CA ALA A 128 13.25 -25.47 7.03
C ALA A 128 12.98 -25.24 8.53
N SER A 129 13.87 -24.53 9.24
CA SER A 129 13.76 -24.24 10.67
C SER A 129 12.62 -23.27 10.94
N LYS A 130 11.58 -23.75 11.62
CA LYS A 130 10.41 -22.91 11.94
C LYS A 130 10.78 -21.75 12.86
N LEU A 131 11.70 -21.96 13.79
CA LEU A 131 12.10 -20.93 14.74
C LEU A 131 12.86 -19.80 14.05
N ILE A 132 13.77 -20.13 13.12
CA ILE A 132 14.49 -19.14 12.31
C ILE A 132 13.52 -18.40 11.37
N ASN A 133 12.55 -19.11 10.79
CA ASN A 133 11.47 -18.47 10.03
C ASN A 133 10.68 -17.44 10.87
N LEU A 134 10.41 -17.74 12.15
CA LEU A 134 9.76 -16.79 13.06
C LEU A 134 10.64 -15.58 13.35
N VAL A 135 11.96 -15.75 13.49
CA VAL A 135 12.90 -14.61 13.63
C VAL A 135 12.79 -13.67 12.43
N GLY A 136 12.87 -14.21 11.21
CA GLY A 136 12.72 -13.41 9.99
C GLY A 136 11.36 -12.71 9.90
N VAL A 137 10.28 -13.38 10.28
CA VAL A 137 8.93 -12.76 10.34
C VAL A 137 8.90 -11.61 11.34
N CYS A 138 9.50 -11.76 12.52
CA CYS A 138 9.50 -10.70 13.53
C CYS A 138 10.28 -9.46 13.06
N PHE A 139 11.47 -9.63 12.46
CA PHE A 139 12.22 -8.51 11.87
C PHE A 139 11.35 -7.78 10.84
N TYR A 140 10.72 -8.52 9.92
CA TYR A 140 9.87 -7.88 8.91
C TYR A 140 8.60 -7.21 9.49
N GLN A 141 7.93 -7.85 10.45
CA GLN A 141 6.66 -7.39 11.00
C GLN A 141 6.84 -6.18 11.92
N PHE A 142 7.88 -6.17 12.75
CA PHE A 142 8.15 -5.17 13.77
C PHE A 142 9.20 -4.14 13.31
N SER A 143 9.27 -3.87 12.01
CA SER A 143 10.04 -2.73 11.51
C SER A 143 9.38 -1.42 11.92
N ALA A 144 10.16 -0.44 12.37
CA ALA A 144 9.64 0.91 12.64
C ALA A 144 9.08 1.55 11.36
N TYR A 145 9.63 1.20 10.18
CA TYR A 145 9.11 1.69 8.91
C TYR A 145 7.70 1.15 8.64
N HIS A 146 7.46 -0.14 8.92
CA HIS A 146 6.14 -0.76 8.80
C HIS A 146 5.13 -0.12 9.77
N MET A 147 5.54 0.10 11.03
CA MET A 147 4.72 0.81 12.02
C MET A 147 4.41 2.24 11.56
N GLY A 148 5.40 2.95 11.04
CA GLY A 148 5.27 4.31 10.54
C GLY A 148 4.25 4.42 9.41
N ILE A 149 4.35 3.59 8.37
CA ILE A 149 3.40 3.65 7.25
C ILE A 149 1.98 3.22 7.62
N MET A 150 1.81 2.32 8.59
CA MET A 150 0.50 1.88 9.06
C MET A 150 -0.17 2.89 9.99
N PHE A 151 0.52 3.21 11.07
CA PHE A 151 -0.08 3.87 12.23
C PHE A 151 0.25 5.36 12.27
N ALA A 152 1.47 5.75 11.90
CA ALA A 152 1.86 7.16 12.02
C ALA A 152 1.50 8.00 10.81
N ARG A 153 1.80 7.52 9.60
CA ARG A 153 1.51 8.23 8.35
C ARG A 153 0.16 7.85 7.77
N ASN A 154 -0.36 6.68 8.13
CA ASN A 154 -1.54 6.07 7.52
C ASN A 154 -1.48 5.99 5.98
N ALA A 155 -0.30 5.70 5.43
CA ALA A 155 -0.08 5.48 4.01
C ALA A 155 -0.55 4.09 3.59
N MET A 156 -1.87 3.87 3.58
CA MET A 156 -2.47 2.55 3.48
C MET A 156 -2.11 1.79 2.20
N GLY A 157 -1.94 2.50 1.08
CA GLY A 157 -1.45 1.87 -0.16
C GLY A 157 -0.03 1.30 0.01
N GLU A 158 0.85 2.02 0.68
CA GLU A 158 2.21 1.54 0.96
C GLU A 158 2.22 0.41 2.00
N ALA A 159 1.39 0.49 3.03
CA ALA A 159 1.28 -0.55 4.05
C ALA A 159 0.78 -1.89 3.46
N ILE A 160 -0.22 -1.86 2.58
CA ILE A 160 -0.68 -3.07 1.88
C ILE A 160 0.39 -3.56 0.90
N ALA A 161 1.09 -2.65 0.20
CA ALA A 161 2.19 -3.04 -0.68
C ALA A 161 3.32 -3.73 0.09
N TYR A 162 3.66 -3.25 1.29
CA TYR A 162 4.62 -3.88 2.20
C TYR A 162 4.23 -5.33 2.52
N ALA A 163 2.96 -5.62 2.80
CA ALA A 163 2.48 -6.98 3.02
C ALA A 163 2.65 -7.91 1.80
N ILE A 164 2.66 -7.35 0.58
CA ILE A 164 2.74 -8.08 -0.68
C ILE A 164 4.20 -8.34 -1.12
N LEU A 165 5.17 -7.50 -0.72
CA LEU A 165 6.58 -7.64 -1.13
C LEU A 165 7.18 -9.05 -0.90
N PRO A 166 6.90 -9.76 0.22
CA PRO A 166 7.40 -11.12 0.40
C PRO A 166 6.90 -12.10 -0.66
N VAL A 167 5.67 -11.93 -1.14
CA VAL A 167 5.10 -12.76 -2.22
C VAL A 167 5.83 -12.51 -3.54
N VAL A 168 6.12 -11.23 -3.85
CA VAL A 168 6.89 -10.84 -5.04
C VAL A 168 8.28 -11.45 -5.01
N LEU A 169 9.01 -11.30 -3.90
CA LEU A 169 10.36 -11.88 -3.76
C LEU A 169 10.33 -13.40 -3.86
N THR A 170 9.34 -14.06 -3.23
CA THR A 170 9.13 -15.51 -3.37
C THR A 170 8.94 -15.92 -4.83
N GLY A 171 8.12 -15.18 -5.59
CA GLY A 171 7.91 -15.41 -7.01
C GLY A 171 9.22 -15.32 -7.81
N CYS A 172 10.02 -14.28 -7.56
CA CYS A 172 11.32 -14.07 -8.21
C CYS A 172 12.28 -15.22 -7.91
N LEU A 173 12.46 -15.57 -6.63
CA LEU A 173 13.31 -16.68 -6.20
C LEU A 173 12.94 -17.99 -6.89
N ARG A 174 11.64 -18.27 -7.03
CA ARG A 174 11.14 -19.47 -7.69
C ARG A 174 11.36 -19.45 -9.20
N ILE A 175 11.19 -18.30 -9.88
CA ILE A 175 11.53 -18.15 -11.30
C ILE A 175 13.02 -18.39 -11.51
N TRP A 176 13.87 -17.79 -10.69
CA TRP A 176 15.33 -17.95 -10.74
C TRP A 176 15.78 -19.39 -10.50
N ARG A 177 15.00 -20.18 -9.75
CA ARG A 177 15.19 -21.63 -9.56
C ARG A 177 14.48 -22.47 -10.63
N ARG A 178 13.83 -21.83 -11.61
CA ARG A 178 13.04 -22.43 -12.70
C ARG A 178 11.93 -23.33 -12.20
N GLU A 179 11.32 -22.95 -11.08
CA GLU A 179 10.18 -23.66 -10.54
C GLU A 179 8.92 -23.29 -11.32
N ARG A 180 8.16 -24.30 -11.74
CA ARG A 180 6.96 -24.15 -12.59
C ARG A 180 5.93 -23.12 -12.09
N TRP A 181 5.87 -22.91 -10.77
CA TRP A 181 4.89 -22.00 -10.15
C TRP A 181 5.45 -20.59 -9.91
N GLY A 182 6.72 -20.33 -10.23
CA GLY A 182 7.35 -19.03 -10.00
C GLY A 182 6.60 -17.89 -10.68
N GLY A 183 6.25 -18.05 -11.96
CA GLY A 183 5.48 -17.04 -12.70
C GLY A 183 4.07 -16.80 -12.14
N LEU A 184 3.41 -17.84 -11.60
CA LEU A 184 2.09 -17.69 -10.98
C LEU A 184 2.17 -16.87 -9.68
N VAL A 185 3.17 -17.17 -8.85
CA VAL A 185 3.37 -16.45 -7.58
C VAL A 185 3.80 -15.00 -7.83
N LEU A 186 4.74 -14.77 -8.75
CA LEU A 186 5.16 -13.41 -9.11
C LEU A 186 4.01 -12.63 -9.74
N GLY A 187 3.27 -13.23 -10.68
CA GLY A 187 2.13 -12.59 -11.32
C GLY A 187 1.02 -12.24 -10.34
N ALA A 188 0.72 -13.12 -9.38
CA ALA A 188 -0.24 -12.84 -8.30
C ALA A 188 0.24 -11.69 -7.41
N GLY A 189 1.53 -11.67 -7.02
CA GLY A 189 2.11 -10.59 -6.22
C GLY A 189 2.09 -9.25 -6.95
N MET A 190 2.48 -9.21 -8.23
CA MET A 190 2.48 -8.00 -9.04
C MET A 190 1.05 -7.51 -9.35
N GLY A 191 0.11 -8.42 -9.64
CA GLY A 191 -1.30 -8.08 -9.80
C GLY A 191 -1.91 -7.48 -8.53
N ALA A 192 -1.57 -8.03 -7.35
CA ALA A 192 -1.96 -7.46 -6.07
C ALA A 192 -1.34 -6.08 -5.84
N LEU A 193 -0.06 -5.86 -6.19
CA LEU A 193 0.57 -4.54 -6.10
C LEU A 193 -0.09 -3.49 -7.01
N ILE A 194 -0.41 -3.85 -8.26
CA ILE A 194 -1.13 -2.96 -9.19
C ILE A 194 -2.49 -2.58 -8.61
N ASN A 195 -3.19 -3.54 -8.00
CA ASN A 195 -4.45 -3.30 -7.30
C ASN A 195 -4.33 -2.58 -5.95
N THR A 196 -3.13 -2.12 -5.59
CA THR A 196 -2.83 -1.48 -4.31
C THR A 196 -2.24 -0.08 -4.47
N HIS A 197 -1.03 0.02 -5.04
CA HIS A 197 -0.22 1.22 -5.00
C HIS A 197 0.75 1.29 -6.19
N ILE A 198 0.45 2.15 -7.15
CA ILE A 198 1.18 2.27 -8.42
C ILE A 198 2.64 2.67 -8.21
N LEU A 199 2.94 3.52 -7.21
CA LEU A 199 4.32 3.92 -6.94
C LEU A 199 5.14 2.74 -6.41
N SER A 200 4.55 1.83 -5.61
CA SER A 200 5.24 0.60 -5.21
C SER A 200 5.48 -0.33 -6.40
N VAL A 201 4.55 -0.41 -7.37
CA VAL A 201 4.78 -1.16 -8.63
C VAL A 201 5.99 -0.60 -9.37
N LEU A 202 6.07 0.72 -9.51
CA LEU A 202 7.20 1.41 -10.15
C LEU A 202 8.54 1.01 -9.51
N ILE A 203 8.61 1.06 -8.19
CA ILE A 203 9.83 0.74 -7.44
C ILE A 203 10.20 -0.74 -7.61
N VAL A 204 9.22 -1.65 -7.47
CA VAL A 204 9.45 -3.09 -7.64
C VAL A 204 9.94 -3.39 -9.06
N CYS A 205 9.27 -2.88 -10.09
CA CYS A 205 9.68 -3.08 -11.48
C CYS A 205 11.10 -2.55 -11.74
N THR A 206 11.45 -1.41 -11.15
CA THR A 206 12.80 -0.84 -11.23
C THR A 206 13.84 -1.76 -10.61
N LEU A 207 13.60 -2.23 -9.37
CA LEU A 207 14.52 -3.14 -8.67
C LEU A 207 14.64 -4.48 -9.38
N LEU A 208 13.56 -5.04 -9.90
CA LEU A 208 13.58 -6.26 -10.69
C LEU A 208 14.36 -6.07 -11.99
N THR A 209 14.17 -4.95 -12.69
CA THR A 209 14.94 -4.63 -13.90
C THR A 209 16.43 -4.55 -13.60
N ILE A 210 16.82 -3.85 -12.53
CA ILE A 210 18.22 -3.78 -12.09
C ILE A 210 18.76 -5.19 -11.77
N ALA A 211 18.00 -5.99 -11.04
CA ALA A 211 18.41 -7.36 -10.69
C ALA A 211 18.61 -8.24 -11.93
N GLU A 212 17.69 -8.19 -12.91
CA GLU A 212 17.82 -8.95 -14.15
C GLU A 212 18.96 -8.44 -15.04
N VAL A 213 19.18 -7.12 -15.12
CA VAL A 213 20.32 -6.55 -15.86
C VAL A 213 21.65 -7.05 -15.28
N VAL A 214 21.80 -7.05 -13.95
CA VAL A 214 22.99 -7.63 -13.29
C VAL A 214 23.12 -9.13 -13.61
N ARG A 215 22.02 -9.87 -13.67
CA ARG A 215 22.03 -11.30 -14.06
C ARG A 215 22.41 -11.52 -15.52
N VAL A 216 22.00 -10.63 -16.43
CA VAL A 216 22.45 -10.65 -17.84
C VAL A 216 23.97 -10.51 -17.90
N PHE A 217 24.53 -9.48 -17.25
CA PHE A 217 25.98 -9.25 -17.25
C PHE A 217 26.77 -10.35 -16.56
N THR A 218 26.19 -11.01 -15.56
CA THR A 218 26.81 -12.17 -14.89
C THR A 218 26.51 -13.51 -15.55
N ARG A 219 25.88 -13.52 -16.75
CA ARG A 219 25.53 -14.71 -17.54
C ARG A 219 24.69 -15.75 -16.78
N LYS A 220 23.81 -15.29 -15.89
CA LYS A 220 22.92 -16.14 -15.07
C LYS A 220 21.50 -16.26 -15.62
N ILE A 221 21.24 -15.83 -16.85
CA ILE A 221 19.88 -15.85 -17.44
C ILE A 221 19.62 -17.12 -18.26
N ASN A 222 18.35 -17.52 -18.36
CA ASN A 222 17.92 -18.66 -19.18
C ASN A 222 16.57 -18.37 -19.86
N LEU A 223 16.36 -18.91 -21.05
CA LEU A 223 15.12 -18.75 -21.82
C LEU A 223 13.87 -19.28 -21.10
N GLY A 224 14.01 -20.34 -20.29
CA GLY A 224 12.92 -20.85 -19.47
C GLY A 224 12.46 -19.87 -18.38
N GLU A 225 13.36 -19.01 -17.91
CA GLU A 225 13.03 -17.95 -16.95
C GLU A 225 12.22 -16.83 -17.63
N LEU A 226 12.58 -16.47 -18.87
CA LEU A 226 11.84 -15.50 -19.68
C LEU A 226 10.38 -15.92 -19.87
N HIS A 227 10.12 -17.20 -20.17
CA HIS A 227 8.76 -17.72 -20.27
C HIS A 227 7.96 -17.53 -18.97
N LEU A 228 8.57 -17.81 -17.81
CA LEU A 228 7.93 -17.62 -16.51
C LEU A 228 7.68 -16.14 -16.19
N PHE A 229 8.57 -15.23 -16.59
CA PHE A 229 8.34 -13.80 -16.48
C PHE A 229 7.19 -13.32 -17.40
N CYS A 230 7.12 -13.78 -18.65
CA CYS A 230 5.99 -13.48 -19.53
C CYS A 230 4.66 -13.99 -18.95
N MET A 231 4.67 -15.21 -18.37
CA MET A 231 3.50 -15.74 -17.67
C MET A 231 3.12 -14.86 -16.47
N ALA A 232 4.09 -14.39 -15.68
CA ALA A 232 3.85 -13.48 -14.56
C ALA A 232 3.20 -12.17 -15.02
N VAL A 233 3.67 -11.58 -16.12
CA VAL A 233 3.07 -10.37 -16.72
C VAL A 233 1.62 -10.62 -17.12
N GLY A 234 1.34 -11.69 -17.86
CA GLY A 234 -0.03 -12.04 -18.26
C GLY A 234 -0.97 -12.21 -17.07
N ILE A 235 -0.52 -12.90 -16.02
CA ILE A 235 -1.29 -13.09 -14.79
C ILE A 235 -1.50 -11.77 -14.06
N ALA A 236 -0.48 -10.93 -13.94
CA ALA A 236 -0.59 -9.62 -13.29
C ALA A 236 -1.60 -8.73 -14.02
N VAL A 237 -1.57 -8.70 -15.36
CA VAL A 237 -2.51 -7.95 -16.19
C VAL A 237 -3.94 -8.45 -15.98
N LEU A 238 -4.18 -9.76 -16.07
CA LEU A 238 -5.53 -10.32 -15.88
C LEU A 238 -6.08 -10.08 -14.47
N THR A 239 -5.25 -10.29 -13.45
CA THR A 239 -5.64 -10.12 -12.04
C THR A 239 -5.76 -8.66 -11.60
N SER A 240 -5.36 -7.70 -12.44
CA SER A 240 -5.50 -6.26 -12.17
C SER A 240 -6.16 -5.47 -13.30
N LEU A 241 -6.83 -6.17 -14.23
CA LEU A 241 -7.37 -5.59 -15.46
C LEU A 241 -8.29 -4.38 -15.22
N TYR A 242 -9.17 -4.47 -14.22
CA TYR A 242 -10.06 -3.38 -13.80
C TYR A 242 -9.30 -2.10 -13.48
N THR A 243 -8.26 -2.22 -12.64
CA THR A 243 -7.41 -1.10 -12.23
C THR A 243 -6.67 -0.50 -13.41
N ILE A 244 -6.03 -1.34 -14.23
CA ILE A 244 -5.26 -0.89 -15.40
C ILE A 244 -6.18 -0.12 -16.37
N VAL A 245 -7.33 -0.68 -16.71
CA VAL A 245 -8.25 -0.07 -17.68
C VAL A 245 -8.80 1.25 -17.16
N ASN A 246 -9.11 1.37 -15.87
CA ASN A 246 -9.61 2.63 -15.30
C ASN A 246 -8.54 3.72 -15.33
N ILE A 247 -7.31 3.40 -14.93
CA ILE A 247 -6.18 4.32 -14.97
C ILE A 247 -5.92 4.80 -16.40
N LEU A 248 -5.82 3.87 -17.35
CA LEU A 248 -5.61 4.19 -18.76
C LEU A 248 -6.75 5.04 -19.32
N THR A 249 -8.00 4.69 -19.05
CA THR A 249 -9.16 5.45 -19.51
C THR A 249 -9.10 6.90 -19.03
N LEU A 250 -8.80 7.13 -17.76
CA LEU A 250 -8.78 8.47 -17.20
C LEU A 250 -7.62 9.30 -17.74
N TYR A 251 -6.40 8.75 -17.79
CA TYR A 251 -5.24 9.48 -18.32
C TYR A 251 -5.27 9.68 -19.84
N MET A 252 -5.81 8.74 -20.62
CA MET A 252 -5.90 8.91 -22.08
C MET A 252 -6.95 9.94 -22.49
N ASN A 253 -8.04 10.06 -21.73
CA ASN A 253 -9.13 10.99 -22.06
C ASN A 253 -8.96 12.38 -21.44
N ASN A 254 -8.13 12.52 -20.41
CA ASN A 254 -7.99 13.78 -19.65
C ASN A 254 -6.52 14.20 -19.59
N ARG A 255 -6.26 15.44 -19.98
CA ARG A 255 -4.94 16.07 -19.83
C ARG A 255 -4.86 16.78 -18.48
N ASN A 256 -3.64 16.96 -17.98
CA ASN A 256 -3.34 17.75 -16.78
C ASN A 256 -4.06 17.27 -15.50
N ILE A 257 -4.23 15.95 -15.35
CA ILE A 257 -4.62 15.39 -14.04
C ILE A 257 -3.44 15.60 -13.09
N ASN A 258 -3.69 16.24 -11.95
CA ASN A 258 -2.69 16.37 -10.90
C ASN A 258 -2.25 14.99 -10.42
N THR A 259 -0.95 14.75 -10.38
CA THR A 259 -0.38 13.55 -9.79
C THR A 259 0.16 13.87 -8.40
N PRO A 260 0.40 12.86 -7.55
CA PRO A 260 1.20 13.03 -6.35
C PRO A 260 2.54 13.73 -6.66
N GLY A 261 3.09 14.42 -5.67
CA GLY A 261 4.29 15.24 -5.83
C GLY A 261 5.46 14.49 -6.46
N HIS A 262 6.25 15.22 -7.25
CA HIS A 262 7.43 14.72 -7.94
C HIS A 262 8.69 15.26 -7.23
N GLY A 263 9.63 14.39 -6.88
CA GLY A 263 10.81 14.74 -6.12
C GLY A 263 11.56 13.52 -5.57
N LEU A 264 12.69 13.76 -4.90
CA LEU A 264 13.45 12.72 -4.19
C LEU A 264 13.82 13.24 -2.79
N SER A 265 12.81 13.37 -1.91
CA SER A 265 13.03 13.78 -0.53
C SER A 265 13.82 12.70 0.23
N PRO A 266 15.04 13.00 0.70
CA PRO A 266 15.90 12.03 1.34
C PRO A 266 15.52 11.83 2.80
N VAL A 267 16.09 10.76 3.35
CA VAL A 267 16.17 10.52 4.79
C VAL A 267 17.41 11.25 5.34
N GLY A 268 17.26 12.05 6.39
CA GLY A 268 18.35 12.83 6.97
C GLY A 268 19.28 11.95 7.79
N GLY A 269 20.58 11.89 7.43
CA GLY A 269 21.53 11.01 8.13
C GLY A 269 21.63 11.25 9.64
N TRP A 270 21.76 12.50 10.07
CA TRP A 270 21.80 12.84 11.51
C TRP A 270 20.43 12.76 12.18
N GLN A 271 19.39 13.22 11.47
CA GLN A 271 18.01 13.25 11.98
C GLN A 271 17.47 11.84 12.24
N VAL A 272 17.82 10.86 11.39
CA VAL A 272 17.49 9.46 11.64
C VAL A 272 18.17 8.93 12.86
N LEU A 273 19.44 9.25 13.11
CA LEU A 273 20.11 8.82 14.33
C LEU A 273 19.36 9.31 15.57
N GLN A 274 18.93 10.58 15.58
CA GLN A 274 18.12 11.14 16.65
C GLN A 274 16.77 10.41 16.78
N ALA A 275 16.08 10.16 15.65
CA ALA A 275 14.79 9.46 15.64
C ALA A 275 14.89 8.01 16.13
N LEU A 276 15.99 7.31 15.83
CA LEU A 276 16.23 5.94 16.29
C LEU A 276 16.34 5.87 17.83
N PHE A 277 17.09 6.78 18.45
CA PHE A 277 17.21 6.84 19.91
C PHE A 277 15.96 7.40 20.60
N ALA A 278 15.23 8.30 19.93
CA ALA A 278 13.93 8.76 20.39
C ALA A 278 12.80 7.73 20.16
N ASN A 279 13.10 6.60 19.51
CA ASN A 279 12.13 5.58 19.11
C ASN A 279 10.92 6.18 18.34
N SER A 280 11.19 7.14 17.45
CA SER A 280 10.18 7.90 16.72
C SER A 280 9.81 7.25 15.39
N ILE A 281 8.51 7.27 15.10
CA ILE A 281 7.91 6.81 13.84
C ILE A 281 7.11 7.92 13.15
N GLU A 282 7.36 9.19 13.46
CA GLU A 282 6.58 10.29 12.87
C GLU A 282 6.60 10.25 11.33
N ASP A 283 5.57 10.84 10.73
CA ASP A 283 5.33 10.83 9.29
C ASP A 283 6.15 11.88 8.52
N THR A 284 7.20 12.44 9.13
CA THR A 284 8.09 13.40 8.48
C THR A 284 9.17 12.66 7.64
N PRO A 285 9.26 12.92 6.32
CA PRO A 285 10.13 12.13 5.43
C PRO A 285 11.60 12.08 5.83
N ILE A 286 12.12 13.15 6.43
CA ILE A 286 13.53 13.27 6.81
C ILE A 286 13.92 12.34 7.97
N ILE A 287 12.97 11.81 8.73
CA ILE A 287 13.28 10.93 9.89
C ILE A 287 12.86 9.47 9.69
N PHE A 288 12.34 9.11 8.52
CA PHE A 288 11.93 7.73 8.24
C PHE A 288 13.08 6.77 8.51
N ASN A 289 12.80 5.71 9.27
CA ASN A 289 13.80 4.76 9.74
C ASN A 289 13.21 3.35 9.87
N ILE A 290 14.07 2.34 10.02
CA ILE A 290 13.68 0.93 10.19
C ILE A 290 13.61 0.50 11.67
N GLY A 291 14.00 1.38 12.60
CA GLY A 291 14.03 1.12 14.04
C GLY A 291 15.42 0.79 14.55
N LEU A 292 15.65 1.03 15.84
CA LEU A 292 16.98 0.91 16.46
C LEU A 292 17.53 -0.52 16.38
N VAL A 293 16.70 -1.53 16.69
CA VAL A 293 17.11 -2.94 16.66
C VAL A 293 17.41 -3.42 15.24
N GLU A 294 16.58 -3.06 14.25
CA GLU A 294 16.84 -3.40 12.85
C GLU A 294 18.10 -2.71 12.33
N THR A 295 18.28 -1.43 12.64
CA THR A 295 19.47 -0.67 12.23
C THR A 295 20.74 -1.25 12.87
N GLY A 296 20.69 -1.57 14.16
CA GLY A 296 21.79 -2.25 14.87
C GLY A 296 22.12 -3.60 14.26
N MET A 297 21.10 -4.38 13.87
CA MET A 297 21.31 -5.67 13.20
C MET A 297 21.90 -5.50 11.78
N LEU A 298 21.47 -4.48 11.03
CA LEU A 298 22.03 -4.17 9.72
C LEU A 298 23.52 -3.81 9.82
N ILE A 299 23.90 -2.97 10.81
CA ILE A 299 25.29 -2.61 11.09
C ILE A 299 26.08 -3.84 11.53
N PHE A 300 25.55 -4.63 12.46
CA PHE A 300 26.19 -5.87 12.93
C PHE A 300 26.49 -6.82 11.77
N LEU A 301 25.50 -7.08 10.89
CA LEU A 301 25.71 -7.92 9.72
C LEU A 301 26.74 -7.30 8.77
N GLY A 302 26.73 -5.97 8.58
CA GLY A 302 27.76 -5.27 7.81
C GLY A 302 29.18 -5.51 8.34
N ILE A 303 29.38 -5.39 9.66
CA ILE A 303 30.65 -5.67 10.33
C ILE A 303 31.02 -7.16 10.20
N MET A 304 30.05 -8.06 10.37
CA MET A 304 30.28 -9.50 10.22
C MET A 304 30.76 -9.87 8.81
N MET A 305 30.50 -9.06 7.77
CA MET A 305 31.03 -9.32 6.43
C MET A 305 32.53 -9.11 6.34
N LEU A 306 33.11 -8.32 7.24
CA LEU A 306 34.56 -8.12 7.35
C LEU A 306 35.23 -9.31 8.05
N VAL A 307 34.52 -9.98 8.96
CA VAL A 307 35.02 -11.13 9.73
C VAL A 307 34.79 -12.46 9.00
N LYS A 308 33.61 -12.65 8.41
CA LYS A 308 33.20 -13.90 7.73
C LYS A 308 33.16 -13.71 6.23
N HIS A 309 34.19 -14.21 5.54
CA HIS A 309 34.38 -14.04 4.09
C HIS A 309 33.41 -14.83 3.19
N SER A 310 32.59 -15.73 3.75
CA SER A 310 31.64 -16.59 3.02
C SER A 310 30.24 -16.58 3.65
N GLY A 311 29.23 -16.90 2.84
CA GLY A 311 27.84 -17.07 3.27
C GLY A 311 26.84 -16.33 2.37
N ASN A 312 25.68 -16.92 2.13
CA ASN A 312 24.68 -16.34 1.23
C ASN A 312 24.01 -15.10 1.85
N TRP A 313 24.00 -14.99 3.18
CA TRP A 313 23.48 -13.83 3.91
C TRP A 313 24.17 -12.52 3.48
N ARG A 314 25.46 -12.58 3.11
CA ARG A 314 26.24 -11.41 2.67
C ARG A 314 25.61 -10.69 1.48
N PHE A 315 25.07 -11.45 0.52
CA PHE A 315 24.41 -10.88 -0.66
C PHE A 315 23.20 -10.04 -0.27
N TRP A 316 22.36 -10.55 0.62
CA TRP A 316 21.17 -9.85 1.10
C TRP A 316 21.54 -8.65 1.97
N THR A 317 22.57 -8.76 2.81
CA THR A 317 23.11 -7.61 3.58
C THR A 317 23.64 -6.52 2.65
N MET A 318 24.38 -6.85 1.60
CA MET A 318 24.90 -5.86 0.64
C MET A 318 23.78 -5.10 -0.05
N ILE A 319 22.71 -5.78 -0.47
CA ILE A 319 21.56 -5.13 -1.08
C ILE A 319 20.86 -4.23 -0.06
N ALA A 320 20.61 -4.72 1.15
CA ALA A 320 19.98 -3.94 2.21
C ALA A 320 20.78 -2.67 2.55
N LEU A 321 22.10 -2.80 2.72
CA LEU A 321 23.01 -1.67 2.95
C LEU A 321 23.02 -0.71 1.77
N GLY A 322 23.18 -1.20 0.54
CA GLY A 322 23.22 -0.37 -0.65
C GLY A 322 21.95 0.46 -0.82
N ILE A 323 20.78 -0.16 -0.63
CA ILE A 323 19.50 0.54 -0.65
C ILE A 323 19.40 1.53 0.51
N PHE A 324 19.79 1.14 1.73
CA PHE A 324 19.78 2.03 2.90
C PHE A 324 20.60 3.29 2.65
N PHE A 325 21.83 3.16 2.16
CA PHE A 325 22.67 4.31 1.80
C PHE A 325 22.04 5.17 0.70
N CYS A 326 21.38 4.58 -0.31
CA CYS A 326 20.64 5.31 -1.34
C CYS A 326 19.46 6.14 -0.81
N THR A 327 19.00 5.88 0.42
CA THR A 327 17.94 6.71 1.05
C THR A 327 18.46 7.97 1.71
N LEU A 328 19.75 7.97 2.10
CA LEU A 328 20.31 9.01 2.96
C LEU A 328 20.63 10.29 2.18
N SER A 329 20.48 11.42 2.85
CA SER A 329 20.81 12.76 2.35
C SER A 329 22.30 12.96 2.04
N TRP A 330 23.15 12.03 2.46
CA TRP A 330 24.57 11.98 2.11
C TRP A 330 24.80 11.76 0.62
N LEU A 331 23.89 11.07 -0.05
CA LEU A 331 23.83 11.03 -1.51
C LEU A 331 22.86 12.13 -1.95
N PRO A 332 23.32 13.23 -2.57
CA PRO A 332 22.48 14.39 -2.89
C PRO A 332 21.58 14.15 -4.10
N LEU A 333 20.86 13.02 -4.12
CA LEU A 333 19.94 12.64 -5.18
C LEU A 333 18.84 13.68 -5.38
N GLN A 334 18.45 14.43 -4.34
CA GLN A 334 17.49 15.54 -4.45
C GLN A 334 17.99 16.73 -5.29
N LYS A 335 19.28 16.80 -5.62
CA LYS A 335 19.86 17.84 -6.50
C LYS A 335 20.28 17.27 -7.86
N SER A 336 20.06 15.98 -8.09
CA SER A 336 20.51 15.30 -9.30
C SER A 336 19.51 15.44 -10.44
N ILE A 337 19.97 15.13 -11.66
CA ILE A 337 19.11 15.02 -12.84
C ILE A 337 17.97 14.00 -12.65
N PHE A 338 18.12 13.06 -11.71
CA PHE A 338 17.12 12.02 -11.46
C PHE A 338 15.82 12.59 -10.89
N VAL A 339 15.86 13.77 -10.25
CA VAL A 339 14.66 14.44 -9.76
C VAL A 339 13.68 14.68 -10.89
N ASN A 340 14.12 15.18 -12.04
CA ASN A 340 13.25 15.49 -13.19
C ASN A 340 12.97 14.26 -14.06
N SER A 341 13.49 13.10 -13.70
CA SER A 341 13.33 11.86 -14.45
C SER A 341 12.14 11.04 -13.94
N PHE A 342 11.97 9.83 -14.50
CA PHE A 342 11.04 8.84 -13.99
C PHE A 342 11.24 8.51 -12.49
N PHE A 343 12.46 8.61 -11.98
CA PHE A 343 12.78 8.35 -10.56
C PHE A 343 12.16 9.39 -9.60
N GLY A 344 11.89 10.62 -10.04
CA GLY A 344 11.21 11.64 -9.22
C GLY A 344 9.79 11.23 -8.80
N ASN A 345 9.18 10.23 -9.44
CA ASN A 345 7.91 9.67 -8.97
C ASN A 345 8.05 8.90 -7.64
N ILE A 346 9.28 8.58 -7.19
CA ILE A 346 9.51 7.96 -5.88
C ILE A 346 9.15 8.93 -4.75
N GLN A 347 9.25 10.25 -4.94
CA GLN A 347 8.87 11.33 -4.02
C GLN A 347 9.60 11.33 -2.67
N PHE A 348 9.46 10.25 -1.89
CA PHE A 348 10.11 10.01 -0.60
C PHE A 348 11.06 8.82 -0.73
N LEU A 349 12.36 9.07 -0.65
CA LEU A 349 13.36 8.00 -0.73
C LEU A 349 13.22 6.98 0.41
N GLY A 350 12.65 7.39 1.55
CA GLY A 350 12.33 6.46 2.63
C GLY A 350 11.35 5.34 2.23
N ARG A 351 10.62 5.45 1.11
CA ARG A 351 9.88 4.32 0.52
C ARG A 351 10.75 3.09 0.26
N MET A 352 12.05 3.29 0.05
CA MET A 352 12.99 2.18 -0.14
C MET A 352 13.27 1.40 1.16
N LEU A 353 12.99 1.98 2.34
CA LEU A 353 13.20 1.30 3.62
C LEU A 353 12.33 0.05 3.76
N ALA A 354 11.19 -0.03 3.06
CA ALA A 354 10.42 -1.27 2.93
C ALA A 354 11.27 -2.43 2.41
N PHE A 355 12.12 -2.15 1.43
CA PHE A 355 13.02 -3.13 0.83
C PHE A 355 14.24 -3.39 1.70
N VAL A 356 14.73 -2.38 2.43
CA VAL A 356 15.78 -2.57 3.45
C VAL A 356 15.31 -3.56 4.49
N SER A 357 14.13 -3.39 5.09
CA SER A 357 13.57 -4.33 6.07
C SER A 357 13.29 -5.70 5.47
N LEU A 358 12.81 -5.78 4.21
CA LEU A 358 12.63 -7.05 3.51
C LEU A 358 13.93 -7.85 3.39
N PHE A 359 14.98 -7.21 2.84
CA PHE A 359 16.26 -7.88 2.60
C PHE A 359 17.05 -8.10 3.89
N LEU A 360 16.92 -7.21 4.88
CA LEU A 360 17.46 -7.43 6.22
C LEU A 360 16.83 -8.67 6.86
N ALA A 361 15.51 -8.80 6.83
CA ALA A 361 14.81 -9.95 7.39
C ALA A 361 15.24 -11.28 6.72
N VAL A 362 15.45 -11.27 5.40
CA VAL A 362 16.06 -12.41 4.68
C VAL A 362 17.50 -12.64 5.14
N SER A 363 18.31 -11.59 5.26
CA SER A 363 19.71 -11.70 5.65
C SER A 363 19.88 -12.28 7.06
N VAL A 364 19.08 -11.81 8.02
CA VAL A 364 19.02 -12.37 9.38
C VAL A 364 18.65 -13.84 9.34
N THR A 365 17.62 -14.21 8.57
CA THR A 365 17.16 -15.61 8.43
C THR A 365 18.28 -16.51 7.91
N VAL A 366 18.95 -16.10 6.82
CA VAL A 366 20.04 -16.87 6.21
C VAL A 366 21.26 -16.92 7.13
N PHE A 367 21.60 -15.82 7.80
CA PHE A 367 22.70 -15.77 8.76
C PHE A 367 22.47 -16.72 9.94
N PHE A 368 21.27 -16.74 10.49
CA PHE A 368 20.90 -17.61 11.62
C PHE A 368 20.98 -19.09 11.24
N GLU A 369 20.53 -19.44 10.02
CA GLU A 369 20.60 -20.81 9.49
C GLU A 369 22.04 -21.24 9.22
N GLU A 370 22.80 -20.47 8.44
CA GLU A 370 24.16 -20.85 8.01
C GLU A 370 25.15 -20.92 9.17
N ASN A 371 24.93 -20.11 10.22
CA ASN A 371 25.80 -20.05 11.39
C ASN A 371 25.24 -20.83 12.59
N LYS A 372 24.13 -21.56 12.43
CA LYS A 372 23.48 -22.35 13.48
C LYS A 372 23.31 -21.59 14.80
N VAL A 373 22.95 -20.31 14.72
CA VAL A 373 22.94 -19.38 15.87
C VAL A 373 22.07 -19.93 17.00
N LEU A 374 20.89 -20.47 16.66
CA LEU A 374 19.92 -20.98 17.63
C LEU A 374 20.26 -22.37 18.18
N ASP A 375 21.13 -23.14 17.50
CA ASP A 375 21.63 -24.40 18.03
C ASP A 375 22.67 -24.12 19.12
N ASN A 376 23.47 -23.07 18.92
CA ASN A 376 24.53 -22.67 19.85
C ASN A 376 23.99 -21.88 21.06
N ASN A 377 23.07 -20.95 20.85
CA ASN A 377 22.55 -20.12 21.93
C ASN A 377 21.11 -19.63 21.67
N LYS A 378 20.14 -20.23 22.37
CA LYS A 378 18.72 -19.85 22.25
C LYS A 378 18.38 -18.53 22.94
N ILE A 379 19.20 -18.04 23.87
CA ILE A 379 18.97 -16.77 24.60
C ILE A 379 18.99 -15.59 23.62
N VAL A 380 19.74 -15.70 22.51
CA VAL A 380 19.78 -14.70 21.43
C VAL A 380 18.38 -14.35 20.91
N LEU A 381 17.45 -15.32 20.92
CA LEU A 381 16.07 -15.07 20.52
C LEU A 381 15.40 -14.01 21.40
N SER A 382 15.48 -14.17 22.72
CA SER A 382 14.88 -13.23 23.68
C SER A 382 15.56 -11.87 23.62
N VAL A 383 16.91 -11.85 23.54
CA VAL A 383 17.71 -10.61 23.49
C VAL A 383 17.40 -9.77 22.25
N LEU A 384 17.06 -10.39 21.12
CA LEU A 384 16.72 -9.65 19.89
C LEU A 384 15.22 -9.36 19.77
N LEU A 385 14.37 -10.36 20.00
CA LEU A 385 12.94 -10.23 19.70
C LEU A 385 12.18 -9.43 20.75
N ILE A 386 12.54 -9.51 22.04
CA ILE A 386 11.84 -8.75 23.09
C ILE A 386 12.03 -7.23 22.86
N PRO A 387 13.26 -6.69 22.72
CA PRO A 387 13.43 -5.28 22.43
C PRO A 387 12.79 -4.86 21.11
N LEU A 388 12.89 -5.67 20.06
CA LEU A 388 12.28 -5.38 18.76
C LEU A 388 10.75 -5.17 18.87
N VAL A 389 10.06 -6.09 19.56
CA VAL A 389 8.62 -6.03 19.76
C VAL A 389 8.24 -4.87 20.68
N LEU A 390 8.92 -4.71 21.82
CA LEU A 390 8.64 -3.66 22.79
C LEU A 390 8.86 -2.26 22.21
N MET A 391 9.98 -2.03 21.51
CA MET A 391 10.26 -0.74 20.88
C MET A 391 9.22 -0.40 19.82
N SER A 392 8.82 -1.38 18.99
CA SER A 392 7.78 -1.17 17.97
C SER A 392 6.44 -0.79 18.55
N ILE A 393 5.98 -1.55 19.56
CA ILE A 393 4.71 -1.29 20.26
C ILE A 393 4.77 0.06 20.98
N SER A 394 5.88 0.34 21.66
CA SER A 394 6.08 1.61 22.36
C SER A 394 6.07 2.79 21.40
N ALA A 395 6.68 2.67 20.21
CA ALA A 395 6.68 3.74 19.23
C ALA A 395 5.26 4.05 18.73
N VAL A 396 4.47 3.00 18.43
CA VAL A 396 3.07 3.15 18.01
C VAL A 396 2.24 3.81 19.10
N TYR A 397 2.38 3.34 20.35
CA TYR A 397 1.69 3.90 21.50
C TYR A 397 2.06 5.38 21.69
N SER A 398 3.36 5.70 21.80
CA SER A 398 3.86 7.06 21.99
C SER A 398 3.40 8.02 20.89
N TYR A 399 3.37 7.58 19.64
CA TYR A 399 2.81 8.39 18.55
C TYR A 399 1.31 8.64 18.74
N HIS A 400 0.53 7.62 19.13
CA HIS A 400 -0.93 7.74 19.23
C HIS A 400 -1.41 8.54 20.43
N ILE A 401 -0.72 8.49 21.58
CA ILE A 401 -1.16 9.19 22.79
C ILE A 401 -0.93 10.71 22.75
N THR A 402 0.03 11.18 21.95
CA THR A 402 0.36 12.60 21.82
C THR A 402 -0.73 13.32 21.03
N LYS A 403 -1.38 14.35 21.59
CA LYS A 403 -2.43 15.12 20.90
C LYS A 403 -1.94 16.49 20.45
N ASN A 404 -2.60 17.03 19.42
CA ASN A 404 -2.39 18.37 18.88
C ASN A 404 -0.93 18.66 18.50
N ASP A 405 -0.23 17.60 18.10
CA ASP A 405 1.15 17.61 17.60
C ASP A 405 1.26 18.19 16.20
N ASP A 406 0.19 18.10 15.40
CA ASP A 406 0.11 18.69 14.06
C ASP A 406 -1.34 19.12 13.75
N PRO A 407 -1.56 20.30 13.13
CA PRO A 407 -2.91 20.82 12.84
C PRO A 407 -3.70 19.98 11.80
N THR A 408 -3.03 19.09 11.09
CA THR A 408 -3.64 18.19 10.09
C THR A 408 -4.07 16.84 10.67
N ARG A 409 -3.92 16.63 11.98
CA ARG A 409 -4.38 15.40 12.66
C ARG A 409 -5.89 15.43 12.94
N TYR A 410 -6.49 14.25 12.80
CA TYR A 410 -7.85 13.99 13.21
C TYR A 410 -7.86 12.89 14.27
N TYR A 411 -8.80 12.95 15.20
CA TYR A 411 -8.93 12.00 16.28
C TYR A 411 -10.31 11.39 16.21
N ILE A 412 -10.39 10.08 15.98
CA ILE A 412 -11.66 9.38 15.79
C ILE A 412 -11.84 8.32 16.89
N SER A 413 -12.90 8.45 17.65
CA SER A 413 -13.32 7.50 18.70
C SER A 413 -14.75 6.99 18.45
N THR A 414 -15.57 7.82 17.79
CA THR A 414 -16.99 7.51 17.53
C THR A 414 -17.35 7.45 16.04
N SER A 415 -18.47 6.81 15.74
CA SER A 415 -19.08 6.83 14.40
C SER A 415 -19.39 8.25 13.91
N LYS A 416 -19.72 9.18 14.83
CA LYS A 416 -19.99 10.58 14.51
C LYS A 416 -18.73 11.31 14.03
N GLU A 417 -17.61 11.12 14.73
CA GLU A 417 -16.32 11.71 14.36
C GLU A 417 -15.79 11.12 13.07
N TYR A 418 -15.88 9.80 12.90
CA TYR A 418 -15.55 9.15 11.63
C TYR A 418 -16.34 9.75 10.46
N LYS A 419 -17.67 9.88 10.61
CA LYS A 419 -18.53 10.51 9.58
C LYS A 419 -18.18 11.98 9.33
N LYS A 420 -17.78 12.72 10.36
CA LYS A 420 -17.33 14.11 10.23
C LYS A 420 -16.03 14.18 9.42
N LEU A 421 -15.08 13.31 9.71
CA LEU A 421 -13.82 13.20 8.97
C LEU A 421 -14.08 12.93 7.49
N VAL A 422 -14.77 11.83 7.18
CA VAL A 422 -14.90 11.35 5.80
C VAL A 422 -15.72 12.28 4.90
N ASN A 423 -16.72 12.98 5.46
CA ASN A 423 -17.63 13.84 4.67
C ASN A 423 -17.23 15.33 4.67
N LYS A 424 -16.49 15.81 5.68
CA LYS A 424 -16.30 17.27 5.87
C LYS A 424 -14.86 17.72 6.03
N GLN A 425 -13.99 16.91 6.65
CA GLN A 425 -12.66 17.39 7.06
C GLN A 425 -11.54 16.90 6.13
N ALA A 426 -11.64 15.68 5.60
CA ALA A 426 -10.64 15.16 4.68
C ALA A 426 -10.58 16.02 3.40
N THR A 427 -9.38 16.43 3.04
CA THR A 427 -9.08 17.16 1.80
C THR A 427 -8.12 16.32 0.96
N GLY A 428 -8.07 16.56 -0.35
CA GLY A 428 -7.25 15.79 -1.27
C GLY A 428 -7.03 16.56 -2.57
N GLY A 429 -5.78 16.84 -2.89
CA GLY A 429 -5.38 17.62 -4.08
C GLY A 429 -4.94 16.77 -5.28
N ASP A 430 -4.66 15.49 -5.08
CA ASP A 430 -4.23 14.58 -6.15
C ASP A 430 -5.41 14.20 -7.03
N TYR A 431 -5.13 13.82 -8.27
CA TYR A 431 -6.09 13.29 -9.24
C TYR A 431 -7.20 14.26 -9.70
N ILE A 432 -7.17 15.50 -9.24
CA ILE A 432 -8.01 16.59 -9.76
C ILE A 432 -7.43 17.12 -11.07
N ILE A 433 -8.27 17.48 -12.04
CA ILE A 433 -7.81 18.13 -13.27
C ILE A 433 -7.37 19.57 -12.97
N ASN A 434 -6.16 19.96 -13.35
CA ASN A 434 -5.70 21.34 -13.26
C ASN A 434 -6.51 22.23 -14.21
N TYR A 435 -7.19 23.24 -13.65
CA TYR A 435 -8.10 24.12 -14.36
C TYR A 435 -7.59 25.57 -14.45
N SER A 436 -6.29 25.80 -14.26
CA SER A 436 -5.63 27.12 -14.42
C SER A 436 -5.92 27.80 -15.76
N GLN A 437 -6.36 27.05 -16.78
CA GLN A 437 -6.73 27.57 -18.10
C GLN A 437 -8.21 28.01 -18.23
N VAL A 438 -9.03 27.86 -17.19
CA VAL A 438 -10.46 28.21 -17.27
C VAL A 438 -10.67 29.71 -17.04
N LYS A 439 -11.09 30.42 -18.10
CA LYS A 439 -11.48 31.84 -18.04
C LYS A 439 -12.78 32.03 -17.24
N GLY A 440 -12.81 33.00 -16.31
CA GLY A 440 -13.99 33.44 -15.55
C GLY A 440 -13.96 33.11 -14.05
N LYS A 441 -14.81 33.77 -13.24
CA LYS A 441 -14.94 33.49 -11.79
C LYS A 441 -15.54 32.08 -11.60
N VAL A 442 -14.80 31.20 -10.92
CA VAL A 442 -15.26 29.85 -10.56
C VAL A 442 -15.84 29.88 -9.14
N SER A 443 -17.08 29.43 -8.98
CA SER A 443 -17.72 29.31 -7.66
C SER A 443 -17.38 27.97 -7.02
N THR A 444 -16.83 28.00 -5.81
CA THR A 444 -16.56 26.79 -5.01
C THR A 444 -17.85 26.28 -4.38
N VAL A 445 -18.11 24.98 -4.54
CA VAL A 445 -19.26 24.29 -3.92
C VAL A 445 -19.00 23.95 -2.45
N ALA A 446 -17.76 24.12 -1.97
CA ALA A 446 -17.33 23.75 -0.62
C ALA A 446 -18.16 24.40 0.51
N ASN A 447 -18.65 25.62 0.31
CA ASN A 447 -19.40 26.37 1.32
C ASN A 447 -20.93 26.22 1.21
N LEU A 448 -21.42 25.40 0.27
CA LEU A 448 -22.85 25.20 0.06
C LEU A 448 -23.37 24.01 0.87
N LYS A 449 -24.63 24.10 1.30
CA LYS A 449 -25.34 22.94 1.85
C LYS A 449 -25.53 21.92 0.74
N LYS A 450 -24.94 20.75 0.92
CA LYS A 450 -24.85 19.68 -0.08
C LYS A 450 -25.32 18.35 0.48
N ILE A 451 -25.82 17.52 -0.43
CA ILE A 451 -26.21 16.14 -0.18
C ILE A 451 -25.26 15.26 -1.00
N GLU A 452 -24.34 14.60 -0.30
CA GLU A 452 -23.35 13.69 -0.88
C GLU A 452 -23.85 12.25 -0.77
N LYS A 453 -23.73 11.51 -1.87
CA LYS A 453 -23.99 10.07 -1.95
C LYS A 453 -22.85 9.40 -2.70
N TYR A 454 -22.76 8.08 -2.60
CA TYR A 454 -21.68 7.31 -3.24
C TYR A 454 -21.55 7.56 -4.74
N ASN A 455 -22.63 7.92 -5.43
CA ASN A 455 -22.67 8.14 -6.87
C ASN A 455 -23.23 9.50 -7.29
N SER A 456 -23.52 10.41 -6.35
CA SER A 456 -24.13 11.69 -6.70
C SER A 456 -23.85 12.80 -5.69
N LEU A 457 -23.86 14.03 -6.19
CA LEU A 457 -23.77 15.27 -5.43
C LEU A 457 -24.96 16.15 -5.81
N SER A 458 -25.69 16.63 -4.81
CA SER A 458 -26.78 17.60 -5.00
C SER A 458 -26.60 18.82 -4.12
N PHE A 459 -26.86 20.01 -4.65
CA PHE A 459 -26.75 21.27 -3.92
C PHE A 459 -27.65 22.34 -4.53
N ASP A 460 -27.99 23.32 -3.71
CA ASP A 460 -28.79 24.46 -4.10
C ASP A 460 -27.91 25.68 -4.30
N PHE A 461 -28.17 26.43 -5.37
CA PHE A 461 -27.47 27.68 -5.65
C PHE A 461 -28.46 28.80 -5.91
N ASN A 462 -28.35 29.89 -5.14
CA ASN A 462 -29.18 31.07 -5.33
C ASN A 462 -28.50 32.04 -6.33
N ASN A 463 -29.11 32.20 -7.51
CA ASN A 463 -28.71 33.24 -8.45
C ASN A 463 -29.43 34.55 -8.10
N THR A 464 -28.70 35.47 -7.47
CA THR A 464 -29.20 36.80 -7.08
C THR A 464 -29.36 37.78 -8.25
N SER A 465 -28.94 37.42 -9.46
CA SER A 465 -29.16 38.25 -10.64
C SER A 465 -30.61 38.14 -11.12
N GLN A 466 -31.19 39.28 -11.50
CA GLN A 466 -32.52 39.35 -12.13
C GLN A 466 -32.57 38.66 -13.50
N ASN A 467 -31.41 38.37 -14.11
CA ASN A 467 -31.31 37.71 -15.41
C ASN A 467 -30.75 36.29 -15.28
N LYS A 468 -31.01 35.49 -16.33
CA LYS A 468 -30.31 34.21 -16.51
C LYS A 468 -28.82 34.47 -16.62
N LYS A 469 -28.02 33.80 -15.80
CA LYS A 469 -26.57 33.99 -15.75
C LYS A 469 -25.86 32.66 -15.88
N GLU A 470 -24.88 32.62 -16.79
CA GLU A 470 -23.96 31.50 -16.87
C GLU A 470 -23.04 31.49 -15.64
N ARG A 471 -22.88 30.31 -15.03
CA ARG A 471 -22.01 30.11 -13.88
C ARG A 471 -21.12 28.89 -14.08
N ASN A 472 -19.87 29.05 -13.64
CA ASN A 472 -18.86 28.00 -13.58
C ASN A 472 -18.80 27.49 -12.13
N PHE A 473 -19.02 26.20 -11.93
CA PHE A 473 -18.92 25.55 -10.62
C PHE A 473 -17.64 24.72 -10.56
N LEU A 474 -16.89 24.79 -9.46
CA LEU A 474 -15.72 23.93 -9.22
C LEU A 474 -16.14 22.47 -8.96
N LEU A 475 -16.66 21.82 -9.99
CA LEU A 475 -17.04 20.41 -10.05
C LEU A 475 -16.35 19.86 -11.29
N VAL A 476 -15.31 19.08 -11.04
CA VAL A 476 -14.47 18.53 -12.09
C VAL A 476 -15.19 17.39 -12.80
N ILE A 477 -15.23 17.48 -14.12
CA ILE A 477 -15.86 16.51 -15.01
C ILE A 477 -14.79 15.87 -15.86
N TYR A 478 -14.64 14.55 -15.73
CA TYR A 478 -13.64 13.77 -16.44
C TYR A 478 -14.24 13.25 -17.75
N LYS A 479 -13.53 13.46 -18.86
CA LYS A 479 -13.87 12.90 -20.16
C LYS A 479 -13.78 11.37 -20.12
N GLY A 480 -14.61 10.70 -20.92
CA GLY A 480 -14.66 9.24 -21.02
C GLY A 480 -15.54 8.54 -19.97
N LEU A 481 -16.28 9.32 -19.16
CA LEU A 481 -17.23 8.84 -18.16
C LEU A 481 -18.66 9.33 -18.44
N SER A 482 -19.65 8.57 -17.97
CA SER A 482 -21.07 8.86 -18.19
C SER A 482 -21.70 9.60 -17.01
N TYR A 483 -21.94 10.90 -17.18
CA TYR A 483 -22.62 11.74 -16.18
C TYR A 483 -24.09 11.98 -16.51
N HIS A 484 -24.92 11.98 -15.49
CA HIS A 484 -26.30 12.46 -15.54
C HIS A 484 -26.38 13.74 -14.71
N ILE A 485 -26.57 14.87 -15.38
CA ILE A 485 -26.65 16.18 -14.74
C ILE A 485 -28.02 16.79 -14.99
N SER A 486 -28.61 17.32 -13.92
CA SER A 486 -29.89 18.03 -13.98
C SER A 486 -29.82 19.36 -13.22
N VAL A 487 -30.42 20.38 -13.82
CA VAL A 487 -30.67 21.69 -13.19
C VAL A 487 -32.17 21.92 -13.19
N ASN A 488 -32.76 22.12 -12.02
CA ASN A 488 -34.22 22.24 -11.83
C ASN A 488 -34.97 21.08 -12.50
N HIS A 489 -34.51 19.85 -12.27
CA HIS A 489 -35.04 18.60 -12.83
C HIS A 489 -34.96 18.45 -14.36
N LYS A 490 -34.36 19.40 -15.08
CA LYS A 490 -34.10 19.30 -16.52
C LYS A 490 -32.68 18.84 -16.79
N LYS A 491 -32.51 17.89 -17.70
CA LYS A 491 -31.19 17.37 -18.09
C LYS A 491 -30.36 18.47 -18.76
N VAL A 492 -29.09 18.60 -18.38
CA VAL A 492 -28.14 19.55 -18.94
C VAL A 492 -26.87 18.82 -19.35
N ASN A 493 -26.27 19.24 -20.46
CA ASN A 493 -24.97 18.70 -20.89
C ASN A 493 -23.84 19.30 -20.06
N ALA A 494 -22.85 18.47 -19.77
CA ALA A 494 -21.68 18.89 -19.04
C ALA A 494 -20.54 19.28 -19.98
N SER A 495 -19.83 20.36 -19.65
CA SER A 495 -18.56 20.68 -20.28
C SER A 495 -17.43 20.22 -19.38
N ALA A 496 -16.44 19.50 -19.91
CA ALA A 496 -15.19 19.22 -19.21
C ALA A 496 -14.20 20.38 -19.44
N PRO A 497 -13.32 20.73 -18.48
CA PRO A 497 -13.07 20.06 -17.21
C PRO A 497 -13.92 20.57 -16.04
N ILE A 498 -14.69 21.66 -16.21
CA ILE A 498 -15.48 22.32 -15.16
C ILE A 498 -16.96 22.34 -15.55
N PHE A 499 -17.84 21.97 -14.64
CA PHE A 499 -19.28 22.08 -14.84
C PHE A 499 -19.71 23.54 -15.08
N ARG A 500 -20.30 23.81 -16.26
CA ARG A 500 -20.88 25.09 -16.64
C ARG A 500 -22.37 24.94 -16.89
N THR A 501 -23.18 25.86 -16.38
CA THR A 501 -24.62 25.87 -16.64
C THR A 501 -25.21 27.28 -16.53
N ILE A 502 -26.32 27.49 -17.23
CA ILE A 502 -27.13 28.70 -17.14
C ILE A 502 -28.13 28.53 -15.99
N LEU A 503 -28.17 29.50 -15.07
CA LEU A 503 -29.06 29.49 -13.91
C LEU A 503 -30.16 30.53 -14.07
N LYS A 504 -31.39 30.16 -13.68
CA LYS A 504 -32.52 31.10 -13.61
C LYS A 504 -32.39 32.01 -12.39
N PRO A 505 -33.03 33.18 -12.36
CA PRO A 505 -33.14 33.97 -11.13
C PRO A 505 -33.72 33.13 -9.98
N GLY A 506 -33.19 33.31 -8.77
CA GLY A 506 -33.62 32.57 -7.58
C GLY A 506 -32.87 31.25 -7.34
N ILE A 507 -33.49 30.35 -6.56
CA ILE A 507 -32.88 29.08 -6.14
C ILE A 507 -32.89 28.09 -7.30
N ASN A 508 -31.72 27.52 -7.61
CA ASN A 508 -31.57 26.48 -8.62
C ASN A 508 -31.10 25.19 -7.93
N HIS A 509 -31.83 24.10 -8.15
CA HIS A 509 -31.48 22.77 -7.65
C HIS A 509 -30.59 22.05 -8.66
N ILE A 510 -29.35 21.76 -8.27
CA ILE A 510 -28.36 21.12 -9.15
C ILE A 510 -28.05 19.73 -8.62
N LYS A 511 -28.10 18.74 -9.50
CA LYS A 511 -27.72 17.36 -9.18
C LYS A 511 -26.83 16.79 -10.27
N ILE A 512 -25.71 16.22 -9.85
CA ILE A 512 -24.77 15.46 -10.68
C ILE A 512 -24.76 14.04 -10.16
N SER A 513 -24.95 13.06 -11.04
CA SER A 513 -24.85 11.65 -10.69
C SER A 513 -24.11 10.86 -11.75
N MET A 514 -23.50 9.75 -11.35
CA MET A 514 -22.78 8.82 -12.21
C MET A 514 -23.20 7.38 -11.94
N ALA A 515 -22.96 6.50 -12.91
CA ALA A 515 -23.04 5.06 -12.72
C ALA A 515 -21.78 4.41 -13.31
N ALA A 516 -21.36 3.28 -12.73
CA ALA A 516 -20.37 2.43 -13.37
C ALA A 516 -20.94 1.89 -14.69
N GLY A 517 -20.15 1.97 -15.77
CA GLY A 517 -20.55 1.52 -17.09
C GLY A 517 -20.27 0.03 -17.30
N ILE A 518 -20.68 -0.48 -18.46
CA ILE A 518 -20.52 -1.89 -18.81
C ILE A 518 -19.05 -2.32 -18.86
N ARG A 519 -18.15 -1.40 -19.27
CA ARG A 519 -16.70 -1.62 -19.28
C ARG A 519 -16.20 -1.93 -17.88
N GLU A 520 -16.57 -1.12 -16.88
CA GLU A 520 -16.12 -1.29 -15.51
C GLU A 520 -16.61 -2.63 -14.93
N TYR A 521 -17.87 -3.01 -15.20
CA TYR A 521 -18.39 -4.32 -14.78
C TYR A 521 -17.65 -5.47 -15.46
N LEU A 522 -17.43 -5.41 -16.78
CA LEU A 522 -16.76 -6.47 -17.53
C LEU A 522 -15.31 -6.68 -17.08
N THR A 523 -14.54 -5.60 -16.95
CA THR A 523 -13.14 -5.69 -16.52
C THR A 523 -13.02 -6.12 -15.05
N PHE A 524 -13.94 -5.69 -14.19
CA PHE A 524 -14.02 -6.16 -12.80
C PHE A 524 -14.34 -7.65 -12.73
N SER A 525 -15.29 -8.15 -13.52
CA SER A 525 -15.63 -9.58 -13.56
C SER A 525 -14.47 -10.45 -14.04
N ILE A 526 -13.76 -10.05 -15.11
CA ILE A 526 -12.57 -10.76 -15.59
C ILE A 526 -11.49 -10.79 -14.51
N MET A 527 -11.23 -9.63 -13.90
CA MET A 527 -10.25 -9.49 -12.82
C MET A 527 -10.61 -10.39 -11.62
N LEU A 528 -11.86 -10.39 -11.19
CA LEU A 528 -12.34 -11.18 -10.07
C LEU A 528 -12.21 -12.69 -10.34
N LEU A 529 -12.69 -13.16 -11.50
CA LEU A 529 -12.55 -14.55 -11.91
C LEU A 529 -11.09 -14.98 -11.99
N SER A 530 -10.22 -14.13 -12.54
CA SER A 530 -8.78 -14.40 -12.63
C SER A 530 -8.15 -14.56 -11.24
N ASN A 531 -8.50 -13.69 -10.28
CA ASN A 531 -8.02 -13.80 -8.90
C ASN A 531 -8.52 -15.08 -8.22
N ILE A 532 -9.79 -15.45 -8.40
CA ILE A 532 -10.36 -16.70 -7.85
C ILE A 532 -9.62 -17.91 -8.41
N ILE A 533 -9.37 -17.96 -9.72
CA ILE A 533 -8.64 -19.05 -10.38
C ILE A 533 -7.20 -19.13 -9.86
N VAL A 534 -6.48 -18.01 -9.81
CA VAL A 534 -5.10 -17.96 -9.30
C VAL A 534 -5.04 -18.46 -7.85
N PHE A 535 -5.95 -17.97 -6.99
CA PHE A 535 -6.02 -18.39 -5.60
C PHE A 535 -6.33 -19.89 -5.46
N TYR A 536 -7.28 -20.41 -6.25
CA TYR A 536 -7.59 -21.84 -6.29
C TYR A 536 -6.38 -22.68 -6.70
N ILE A 537 -5.65 -22.27 -7.73
CA ILE A 537 -4.44 -22.98 -8.18
C ILE A 537 -3.37 -22.99 -7.09
N LEU A 538 -3.12 -21.83 -6.46
CA LEU A 538 -2.13 -21.70 -5.38
C LEU A 538 -2.48 -22.57 -4.16
N LEU A 539 -3.76 -22.65 -3.78
CA LEU A 539 -4.22 -23.46 -2.65
C LEU A 539 -4.24 -24.97 -2.93
N PHE A 540 -4.79 -25.40 -4.06
CA PHE A 540 -5.14 -26.81 -4.27
C PHE A 540 -4.20 -27.55 -5.23
N ARG A 541 -3.65 -26.86 -6.24
CA ARG A 541 -2.71 -27.45 -7.21
C ARG A 541 -1.24 -27.18 -6.87
N GLY A 542 -0.99 -26.31 -5.88
CA GLY A 542 0.30 -26.06 -5.26
C GLY A 542 0.91 -27.21 -4.46
N LYS A 543 0.39 -28.45 -4.52
CA LYS A 543 0.98 -29.64 -3.86
C LYS A 543 2.44 -29.93 -4.29
N GLY A 544 2.93 -29.27 -5.34
CA GLY A 544 4.33 -29.29 -5.77
C GLY A 544 5.16 -28.06 -5.39
N ILE A 545 4.69 -27.18 -4.50
CA ILE A 545 5.55 -26.22 -3.81
C ILE A 545 6.42 -27.04 -2.86
N ARG A 546 7.51 -27.63 -3.39
CA ARG A 546 8.50 -28.33 -2.58
C ARG A 546 9.26 -27.28 -1.78
N ILE A 547 8.77 -27.02 -0.56
CA ILE A 547 9.54 -26.33 0.47
C ILE A 547 10.77 -27.19 0.79
N CYS A 548 11.97 -26.61 0.58
CA CYS A 548 13.29 -27.13 0.92
C CYS A 548 13.52 -28.63 0.62
N GLY A 549 14.07 -28.92 -0.56
CA GLY A 549 15.25 -29.78 -0.61
C GLY A 549 16.45 -28.87 -0.81
N LYS A 550 17.52 -29.02 -0.02
CA LYS A 550 18.81 -28.31 -0.16
C LYS A 550 19.10 -28.03 -1.63
N LYS A 551 18.86 -26.80 -2.09
CA LYS A 551 19.35 -26.32 -3.38
C LYS A 551 20.09 -25.04 -3.09
N GLU A 552 21.41 -25.20 -3.07
CA GLU A 552 22.40 -24.14 -2.98
C GLU A 552 22.09 -23.11 -4.06
N PHE A 553 21.72 -21.90 -3.63
CA PHE A 553 21.39 -20.78 -4.51
C PHE A 553 22.61 -20.31 -5.33
N PHE A 554 23.82 -20.70 -4.90
CA PHE A 554 25.08 -20.45 -5.59
C PHE A 554 26.01 -21.66 -5.49
N LYS A 555 25.78 -22.71 -6.30
CA LYS A 555 26.91 -23.57 -6.65
C LYS A 555 27.78 -22.78 -7.62
N LYS A 556 29.06 -22.58 -7.28
CA LYS A 556 30.10 -22.29 -8.27
C LYS A 556 30.01 -23.39 -9.31
N GLN A 557 29.48 -23.08 -10.49
CA GLN A 557 29.80 -23.87 -11.67
C GLN A 557 31.25 -23.54 -11.97
N HIS A 558 32.11 -24.53 -11.75
CA HIS A 558 33.47 -24.52 -12.28
C HIS A 558 33.42 -24.38 -13.81
#